data_AF-A0A6B9FY61-F1
#
_entry.id   AF-A0A6B9FY61-F1
#
_cell.length_a   1.000
_cell.length_b   1.000
_cell.length_c   1.000
_cell.angle_alpha   90.00
_cell.angle_beta   90.00
_cell.angle_gamma   90.00
#
_symmetry.space_group_name_H-M   'P 1'
#
loop_
_entity.id
_entity.type
_entity.pdbx_description
1 polymer ?
#
loop_
_entity_poly.entity_id
_entity_poly.type
_entity_poly.pdbx_seq_one_letter_code
_entity_poly.pdbx_strand_id
1 'polypeptide(L)'
;MDKNEILIEIDKVFDYIENIMKSENKGALKALLDDLKRLKNKVMDDSLVNNPLKGFPRRYAEMYNDYLHPITNVLDKMEKYVDIYLDTN
;
A
#
# COMPACT_ATOMS: atom_id res chain seq x y z
N MET A 1 8.87 7.07 -12.11
CA MET A 1 9.40 6.14 -11.08
C MET A 1 9.68 4.84 -11.79
N ASP A 2 10.84 4.24 -11.58
CA ASP A 2 11.14 2.96 -12.25
C ASP A 2 10.57 1.74 -11.51
N LYS A 3 10.56 0.60 -12.20
CA LYS A 3 10.01 -0.67 -11.69
C LYS A 3 10.68 -1.12 -10.39
N ASN A 4 11.99 -0.96 -10.26
CA ASN A 4 12.71 -1.39 -9.05
C ASN A 4 12.40 -0.47 -7.87
N GLU A 5 12.32 0.84 -8.11
CA GLU A 5 11.92 1.82 -7.10
C GLU A 5 10.55 1.48 -6.51
N ILE A 6 9.53 1.23 -7.35
CA ILE A 6 8.17 0.96 -6.85
C ILE A 6 8.10 -0.38 -6.09
N LEU A 7 8.83 -1.41 -6.56
CA LEU A 7 8.88 -2.71 -5.87
C LEU A 7 9.51 -2.59 -4.48
N ILE A 8 10.58 -1.80 -4.34
CA ILE A 8 11.21 -1.52 -3.05
C ILE A 8 10.25 -0.80 -2.10
N GLU A 9 9.52 0.20 -2.58
CA GLU A 9 8.56 0.93 -1.74
C GLU A 9 7.37 0.05 -1.33
N ILE A 10 6.88 -0.83 -2.22
CA ILE A 10 5.86 -1.82 -1.86
C ILE A 10 6.33 -2.71 -0.71
N ASP A 11 7.57 -3.22 -0.78
CA ASP A 11 8.12 -4.09 0.26
C ASP A 11 8.28 -3.36 1.60
N LYS A 12 8.77 -2.11 1.60
CA LYS A 12 8.86 -1.29 2.82
C LYS A 12 7.49 -1.07 3.47
N VAL A 13 6.47 -0.75 2.67
CA VAL A 13 5.11 -0.51 3.18
C VAL A 13 4.50 -1.83 3.67
N PHE A 14 4.75 -2.94 2.98
CA PHE A 14 4.31 -4.26 3.41
C PHE A 14 4.84 -4.60 4.80
N ASP A 15 6.15 -4.49 5.01
CA ASP A 15 6.80 -4.78 6.29
C ASP A 15 6.31 -3.85 7.40
N TYR A 16 6.11 -2.57 7.10
CA TYR A 16 5.56 -1.60 8.05
C TYR A 16 4.15 -2.00 8.51
N ILE A 17 3.23 -2.30 7.58
CA ILE A 17 1.86 -2.71 7.91
C ILE A 17 1.86 -4.04 8.67
N GLU A 18 2.72 -4.99 8.28
CA GLU A 18 2.82 -6.27 8.97
C GLU A 18 3.27 -6.11 10.42
N ASN A 19 4.23 -5.22 10.68
CA ASN A 19 4.67 -4.89 12.02
C ASN A 19 3.53 -4.29 12.85
N ILE A 20 2.82 -3.28 12.32
CA ILE A 20 1.66 -2.67 12.99
C ILE A 20 0.56 -3.70 13.27
N MET A 21 0.27 -4.58 12.32
CA MET A 21 -0.70 -5.67 12.48
C MET A 21 -0.35 -6.56 13.67
N LYS A 22 0.93 -6.92 13.82
CA LYS A 22 1.44 -7.77 14.91
C LYS A 22 1.51 -7.02 16.25
N SER A 23 2.06 -5.81 16.26
CA SER A 23 2.31 -5.03 17.49
C SER A 23 1.03 -4.47 18.11
N GLU A 24 0.05 -4.09 17.29
CA GLU A 24 -1.22 -3.50 17.75
C GLU A 24 -2.39 -4.49 17.69
N ASN A 25 -2.13 -5.76 17.38
CA ASN A 25 -3.14 -6.81 17.23
C ASN A 25 -4.25 -6.42 16.21
N LYS A 26 -3.88 -5.73 15.14
CA LYS A 26 -4.77 -5.17 14.12
C LYS A 26 -4.97 -6.14 12.95
N GLY A 27 -5.56 -7.31 13.21
CA GLY A 27 -5.68 -8.41 12.24
C GLY A 27 -6.43 -8.08 10.93
N ALA A 28 -7.32 -7.07 10.91
CA ALA A 28 -8.01 -6.64 9.69
C ALA A 28 -7.06 -6.01 8.65
N LEU A 29 -5.86 -5.57 9.05
CA LEU A 29 -4.82 -5.06 8.15
C LEU A 29 -4.33 -6.10 7.14
N LYS A 30 -4.62 -7.38 7.35
CA LYS A 30 -4.36 -8.44 6.37
C LYS A 30 -4.95 -8.11 4.99
N ALA A 31 -6.12 -7.46 4.93
CA ALA A 31 -6.71 -7.05 3.66
C ALA A 31 -5.84 -6.04 2.90
N LEU A 32 -5.19 -5.10 3.60
CA LEU A 32 -4.28 -4.13 2.99
C LEU A 32 -2.98 -4.80 2.52
N LEU A 33 -2.46 -5.77 3.28
CA LEU A 33 -1.30 -6.57 2.89
C LEU A 33 -1.59 -7.40 1.62
N ASP A 34 -2.77 -7.98 1.51
CA ASP A 34 -3.17 -8.75 0.33
C ASP A 34 -3.30 -7.86 -0.91
N ASP A 35 -3.75 -6.61 -0.77
CA ASP A 35 -3.77 -5.62 -1.85
C ASP A 35 -2.36 -5.24 -2.31
N LEU A 36 -1.41 -5.07 -1.38
CA LEU A 36 0.00 -4.82 -1.71
C LEU A 36 0.65 -6.00 -2.44
N LYS A 37 0.36 -7.24 -2.03
CA LYS A 37 0.84 -8.44 -2.76
C LYS A 37 0.31 -8.48 -4.19
N ARG A 38 -0.98 -8.17 -4.37
CA ARG A 38 -1.60 -8.09 -5.71
C ARG A 38 -0.96 -7.00 -6.55
N LEU A 39 -0.72 -5.83 -5.98
CA LEU A 39 -0.01 -4.74 -6.65
C LEU A 39 1.40 -5.18 -7.06
N LYS A 40 2.18 -5.78 -6.14
CA LYS A 40 3.53 -6.27 -6.42
C LYS A 40 3.55 -7.22 -7.61
N ASN A 41 2.64 -8.20 -7.64
CA ASN A 41 2.53 -9.15 -8.75
C ASN A 41 2.22 -8.42 -10.07
N LYS A 42 1.27 -7.48 -10.08
CA LYS A 42 0.95 -6.70 -11.28
C LYS A 42 2.12 -5.87 -11.80
N VAL A 43 2.92 -5.29 -10.91
CA VAL A 43 4.15 -4.55 -11.27
C VAL A 43 5.21 -5.52 -11.81
N MET A 44 5.42 -6.67 -11.18
CA MET A 44 6.38 -7.67 -11.65
C MET A 44 6.03 -8.19 -13.05
N ASP A 45 4.74 -8.41 -13.31
CA ASP A 45 4.23 -8.93 -14.57
C ASP A 45 3.95 -7.84 -15.63
N ASP A 46 4.32 -6.58 -15.37
CA ASP A 46 4.10 -5.42 -16.25
C ASP A 46 2.63 -5.29 -16.71
N SER A 47 1.69 -5.64 -15.83
CA SER A 47 0.24 -5.70 -16.10
C SER A 47 -0.59 -4.67 -15.31
N LEU A 48 0.09 -3.73 -14.65
CA LEU A 48 -0.56 -2.68 -13.89
C LEU A 48 -1.10 -1.59 -14.84
N VAL A 49 -2.43 -1.49 -14.96
CA VAL A 49 -3.11 -0.55 -15.87
C VAL A 49 -3.83 0.60 -15.15
N ASN A 50 -4.00 0.49 -13.84
CA ASN A 50 -4.65 1.48 -12.99
C ASN A 50 -4.14 1.34 -11.56
N ASN A 51 -4.39 2.35 -10.72
CA ASN A 51 -4.00 2.32 -9.32
C ASN A 51 -5.01 1.50 -8.49
N PRO A 52 -4.65 0.29 -7.99
CA PRO A 52 -5.55 -0.53 -7.17
C PRO A 52 -5.66 -0.02 -5.73
N LEU A 53 -4.80 0.92 -5.32
CA LEU A 53 -4.75 1.46 -3.97
C LEU A 53 -5.56 2.75 -3.82
N LYS A 54 -6.45 3.10 -4.75
CA LYS A 54 -7.26 4.32 -4.59
C LYS A 54 -8.05 4.31 -3.27
N GLY A 55 -7.87 5.35 -2.46
CA GLY A 55 -8.49 5.48 -1.14
C GLY A 55 -7.87 4.58 -0.06
N PHE A 56 -6.61 4.17 -0.23
CA PHE A 56 -5.91 3.31 0.74
C PHE A 56 -5.92 3.84 2.18
N PRO A 57 -5.55 5.11 2.45
CA PRO A 57 -5.57 5.65 3.81
C PRO A 57 -6.99 5.71 4.40
N ARG A 58 -7.99 5.99 3.55
CA ARG A 58 -9.40 6.05 3.97
C ARG A 58 -9.89 4.68 4.43
N ARG A 59 -9.54 3.60 3.72
CA ARG A 59 -9.92 2.24 4.11
C ARG A 59 -9.36 1.87 5.48
N TYR A 60 -8.12 2.24 5.79
CA TYR A 60 -7.58 2.06 7.14
C TYR A 60 -8.39 2.83 8.19
N ALA A 61 -8.64 4.12 7.93
CA ALA A 61 -9.33 4.99 8.86
C ALA A 61 -10.75 4.50 9.14
N GLU A 62 -11.45 3.97 8.12
CA GLU A 62 -12.77 3.37 8.28
C GLU A 62 -12.74 2.03 9.04
N MET A 63 -11.69 1.21 8.87
CA MET A 63 -11.54 -0.06 9.60
C MET A 63 -11.41 0.14 11.12
N TYR A 64 -10.71 1.20 11.54
CA TYR A 64 -10.35 1.41 12.95
C TYR A 64 -10.92 2.68 13.58
N ASN A 65 -11.67 3.48 12.81
CA ASN A 65 -12.09 4.83 13.19
C ASN A 65 -10.91 5.71 13.66
N ASP A 66 -9.74 5.53 13.04
CA ASP A 66 -8.49 6.20 13.43
C ASP A 66 -7.87 6.91 12.21
N TYR A 67 -8.14 8.21 12.14
CA TYR A 67 -7.70 9.08 11.04
C TYR A 67 -6.31 9.69 11.29
N LEU A 68 -5.80 9.62 12.53
CA LEU A 68 -4.55 10.28 12.93
C LEU A 68 -3.39 9.30 13.06
N HIS A 69 -3.64 8.00 12.92
CA HIS A 69 -2.60 6.99 12.99
C HIS A 69 -1.50 7.22 11.94
N PRO A 70 -0.20 7.13 12.29
CA PRO A 70 0.91 7.36 11.34
C PRO A 70 0.86 6.51 10.06
N ILE A 71 0.24 5.33 10.12
CA ILE A 71 0.04 4.44 8.97
C ILE A 71 -0.77 5.10 7.85
N THR A 72 -1.70 6.02 8.12
CA THR A 72 -2.49 6.70 7.08
C THR A 72 -1.58 7.49 6.14
N ASN A 73 -0.54 8.15 6.67
CA ASN A 73 0.46 8.83 5.86
C ASN A 73 1.29 7.87 4.99
N VAL A 74 1.61 6.68 5.52
CA VAL A 74 2.32 5.63 4.77
C VAL A 74 1.47 5.12 3.61
N LEU A 75 0.16 4.90 3.85
CA LEU A 75 -0.78 4.43 2.85
C LEU A 75 -1.04 5.49 1.76
N ASP A 76 -1.21 6.76 2.13
CA ASP A 76 -1.35 7.89 1.20
C ASP A 76 -0.11 8.03 0.30
N LYS A 77 1.08 7.93 0.89
CA LYS A 77 2.33 7.98 0.14
C LYS A 77 2.43 6.82 -0.86
N MET A 78 2.06 5.62 -0.44
CA MET A 78 2.06 4.44 -1.33
C MET A 78 1.07 4.61 -2.48
N GLU A 79 -0.14 5.10 -2.22
CA GLU A 79 -1.14 5.41 -3.26
C GLU A 79 -0.56 6.37 -4.31
N LYS A 80 0.09 7.45 -3.86
CA LYS A 80 0.75 8.42 -4.76
C LYS A 80 1.92 7.83 -5.55
N TYR A 81 2.70 6.93 -4.96
CA TYR A 81 3.79 6.26 -5.66
C TYR A 81 3.29 5.37 -6.80
N VAL A 82 2.17 4.69 -6.60
CA VAL A 82 1.54 3.93 -7.68
C VAL A 82 1.06 4.85 -8.81
N ASP A 83 0.46 6.00 -8.48
CA ASP A 83 0.07 7.00 -9.49
C ASP A 83 1.29 7.50 -10.29
N ILE A 84 2.38 7.86 -9.61
CA ILE A 84 3.62 8.31 -10.27
C ILE A 84 4.21 7.22 -11.17
N TYR A 85 4.20 5.96 -10.73
CA TYR A 85 4.69 4.85 -11.54
C TYR A 85 3.89 4.71 -12.84
N LEU A 86 2.54 4.74 -12.75
CA LEU A 86 1.62 4.67 -13.89
C LEU A 86 1.70 5.89 -14.82
N ASP A 87 1.98 7.08 -14.30
CA ASP A 87 2.16 8.27 -15.15
C ASP A 87 3.45 8.20 -15.99
N THR A 88 4.41 7.35 -15.58
CA THR A 88 5.72 7.23 -16.23
C THR A 88 5.92 5.96 -17.07
N ASN A 89 5.00 4.99 -17.03
CA ASN A 89 5.08 3.72 -17.74
C ASN A 89 3.71 3.33 -18.32
#